data_AF-A0A7V9DU79-F1
#
_entry.id   AF-A0A7V9DU79-F1
#
_cell.length_a   1.000
_cell.length_b   1.000
_cell.length_c   1.000
_cell.angle_alpha   90.00
_cell.angle_beta   90.00
_cell.angle_gamma   90.00
#
_symmetry.space_group_name_H-M   'P 1'
#
loop_
_entity.id
_entity.type
_entity.pdbx_description
1 polymer ?
#
loop_
_entity_poly.entity_id
_entity_poly.type
_entity_poly.pdbx_seq_one_letter_code
_entity_poly.pdbx_strand_id
1 'polypeptide(L)'
;MHRFGKRTTTILAASAIVLVGAGVAFAYWTAGGSGTGSAATGTSTPIVAVQTSVVTDMAPGDVAQPISGNFNNGNDGPVFVATVTASIATVVKAPGAPAGTCDASDYTLATPVATVNAEVPVGTGVGSWSGATIKFNNKPAVNQDACKGATVNLAYVIA
;
A
#
# COMPACT_ATOMS: atom_id res chain seq x y z
N MET A 1 101.47 2.19 70.66
CA MET A 1 101.41 0.76 70.26
C MET A 1 100.03 0.49 69.63
N HIS A 2 99.97 -0.44 68.65
CA HIS A 2 98.92 -0.73 67.62
C HIS A 2 99.15 0.01 66.29
N ARG A 3 100.03 -0.46 65.38
CA ARG A 3 100.06 -1.63 64.44
C ARG A 3 99.33 -1.37 63.09
N PHE A 4 100.10 -1.64 62.03
CA PHE A 4 99.91 -1.37 60.59
C PHE A 4 98.95 -2.32 59.84
N GLY A 5 98.46 -1.83 58.68
CA GLY A 5 98.27 -2.59 57.42
C GLY A 5 96.81 -2.65 56.93
N LYS A 6 96.43 -2.52 55.65
CA LYS A 6 97.10 -2.48 54.33
C LYS A 6 96.18 -1.75 53.32
N ARG A 7 96.80 -1.16 52.28
CA ARG A 7 96.42 -0.99 50.84
C ARG A 7 95.03 -1.55 50.45
N THR A 8 94.20 -0.94 49.58
CA THR A 8 94.47 -0.50 48.19
C THR A 8 93.21 0.19 47.60
N THR A 9 93.43 0.92 46.52
CA THR A 9 92.60 1.91 45.82
C THR A 9 91.46 1.34 44.93
N THR A 10 90.42 2.16 44.72
CA THR A 10 89.72 2.43 43.42
C THR A 10 88.26 1.96 43.22
N ILE A 11 87.34 2.94 43.34
CA ILE A 11 86.20 3.35 42.47
C ILE A 11 85.10 2.33 42.11
N LEU A 12 83.84 2.67 42.41
CA LEU A 12 82.76 2.77 41.41
C LEU A 12 81.52 3.48 41.97
N ALA A 13 81.19 4.60 41.33
CA ALA A 13 79.96 5.36 41.52
C ALA A 13 78.77 4.58 40.94
N ALA A 14 77.65 4.56 41.67
CA ALA A 14 76.34 4.23 41.13
C ALA A 14 75.29 5.18 41.72
N SER A 15 75.15 6.29 41.01
CA SER A 15 74.02 7.19 40.86
C SER A 15 72.74 6.85 41.65
N ALA A 16 72.40 7.73 42.59
CA ALA A 16 71.02 7.87 43.05
C ALA A 16 70.17 8.44 41.89
N ILE A 17 69.27 7.62 41.35
CA ILE A 17 68.17 8.11 40.50
C ILE A 17 66.88 7.84 41.27
N VAL A 18 66.45 8.86 42.02
CA VAL A 18 65.09 8.97 42.52
C VAL A 18 64.24 9.50 41.37
N LEU A 19 63.64 8.62 40.59
CA LEU A 19 62.54 8.96 39.70
C LEU A 19 61.23 8.73 40.47
N VAL A 20 60.87 9.68 41.33
CA VAL A 20 59.48 9.86 41.78
C VAL A 20 58.73 10.47 40.59
N GLY A 21 58.33 9.57 39.71
CA GLY A 21 57.41 9.85 38.62
C GLY A 21 56.34 8.79 38.65
N ALA A 22 55.54 8.76 39.72
CA ALA A 22 54.26 8.08 39.70
C ALA A 22 53.31 8.89 38.79
N GLY A 23 53.60 8.90 37.50
CA GLY A 23 52.60 9.20 36.50
C GLY A 23 51.57 8.09 36.62
N VAL A 24 50.49 8.34 37.36
CA VAL A 24 49.29 7.52 37.25
C VAL A 24 48.81 7.66 35.81
N ALA A 25 49.23 6.73 34.97
CA ALA A 25 48.64 6.56 33.66
C ALA A 25 47.17 6.21 33.92
N PHE A 26 46.25 7.15 33.70
CA PHE A 26 44.84 6.82 33.58
C PHE A 26 44.70 5.99 32.30
N ALA A 27 44.77 4.67 32.44
CA ALA A 27 44.33 3.76 31.40
C ALA A 27 42.80 3.88 31.32
N TYR A 28 42.30 4.76 30.46
CA TYR A 28 40.89 4.70 30.08
C TYR A 28 40.72 3.52 29.13
N TRP A 29 39.91 2.54 29.54
CA TRP A 29 39.45 1.50 28.65
C TRP A 29 38.39 2.12 27.74
N THR A 30 38.68 2.28 26.45
CA THR A 30 37.64 2.61 25.47
C THR A 30 36.79 1.38 25.26
N ALA A 31 35.61 1.33 25.87
CA ALA A 31 34.60 0.32 25.58
C ALA A 31 33.86 0.70 24.29
N GLY A 32 34.29 0.15 23.16
CA GLY A 32 33.49 0.15 21.94
C GLY A 32 32.42 -0.94 22.04
N GLY A 33 31.18 -0.62 21.63
CA GLY A 33 30.08 -1.57 21.55
C GLY A 33 29.44 -1.52 20.17
N SER A 34 29.19 -2.69 19.57
CA SER A 34 28.34 -2.83 18.40
C SER A 34 26.99 -3.39 18.82
N GLY A 35 25.93 -2.96 18.14
CA GLY A 35 24.58 -3.47 18.30
C GLY A 35 23.97 -3.73 16.94
N THR A 36 23.21 -4.81 16.81
CA THR A 36 22.40 -5.08 15.64
C THR A 36 20.95 -4.71 15.93
N GLY A 37 20.23 -4.32 14.88
CA GLY A 37 18.78 -4.08 14.93
C GLY A 37 18.14 -4.70 13.70
N SER A 38 16.85 -4.98 13.79
CA SER A 38 16.04 -5.43 12.66
C SER A 38 14.77 -4.59 12.56
N ALA A 39 14.24 -4.52 11.34
CA ALA A 39 12.93 -3.95 11.04
C ALA A 39 12.19 -4.91 10.11
N ALA A 40 10.86 -4.94 10.20
CA ALA A 40 10.00 -5.71 9.31
C ALA A 40 9.09 -4.76 8.54
N THR A 41 8.86 -5.06 7.26
CA THR A 41 7.88 -4.36 6.42
C THR A 41 6.51 -5.01 6.55
N GLY A 42 5.44 -4.21 6.53
CA GLY A 42 4.08 -4.72 6.49
C GLY A 42 3.70 -5.31 5.13
N THR A 43 2.51 -5.91 5.06
CA THR A 43 1.85 -6.36 3.83
C THR A 43 0.60 -5.54 3.56
N SER A 44 0.18 -5.39 2.31
CA SER A 44 -1.10 -4.78 1.98
C SER A 44 -2.22 -5.81 1.86
N THR A 45 -3.43 -5.39 2.18
CA THR A 45 -4.68 -6.10 1.93
C THR A 45 -5.39 -5.49 0.71
N PRO A 46 -6.11 -6.29 -0.09
CA PRO A 46 -6.88 -5.77 -1.21
C PRO A 46 -7.90 -4.71 -0.76
N ILE A 47 -7.84 -3.56 -1.39
CA ILE A 47 -8.86 -2.50 -1.27
C ILE A 47 -10.10 -2.90 -2.08
N VAL A 48 -11.29 -2.49 -1.65
CA VAL A 48 -12.57 -2.83 -2.31
C VAL A 48 -13.22 -1.55 -2.85
N ALA A 49 -13.60 -1.56 -4.14
CA ALA A 49 -14.44 -0.51 -4.73
C ALA A 49 -15.90 -0.82 -4.46
N VAL A 50 -16.65 0.19 -4.01
CA VAL A 50 -18.08 0.10 -3.71
C VAL A 50 -18.82 1.11 -4.58
N GLN A 51 -19.73 0.64 -5.44
CA GLN A 51 -20.60 1.53 -6.20
C GLN A 51 -21.61 2.19 -5.26
N THR A 52 -21.72 3.53 -5.32
CA THR A 52 -22.75 4.29 -4.59
C THR A 52 -23.72 5.01 -5.52
N SER A 53 -23.36 5.14 -6.80
CA SER A 53 -24.28 5.58 -7.85
C SER A 53 -25.46 4.61 -8.02
N VAL A 54 -26.59 5.18 -8.42
CA VAL A 54 -27.80 4.43 -8.77
C VAL A 54 -28.02 4.59 -10.27
N VAL A 55 -28.04 3.46 -10.98
CA VAL A 55 -28.23 3.36 -12.44
C VAL A 55 -29.59 2.68 -12.64
N THR A 56 -30.59 3.41 -13.10
CA THR A 56 -31.96 2.92 -13.28
C THR A 56 -32.54 3.39 -14.59
N ASP A 57 -33.67 2.77 -14.99
CA ASP A 57 -34.49 3.18 -16.12
C ASP A 57 -33.71 3.27 -17.44
N MET A 58 -32.70 2.42 -17.60
CA MET A 58 -31.95 2.31 -18.85
C MET A 58 -32.87 1.79 -19.95
N ALA A 59 -32.84 2.45 -21.12
CA ALA A 59 -33.76 2.20 -22.22
C ALA A 59 -33.04 2.26 -23.57
N PRO A 60 -33.56 1.58 -24.62
CA PRO A 60 -32.88 1.55 -25.91
C PRO A 60 -32.61 2.95 -26.44
N GLY A 61 -31.33 3.27 -26.68
CA GLY A 61 -30.93 4.54 -27.26
C GLY A 61 -30.71 5.67 -26.24
N ASP A 62 -30.79 5.38 -24.94
CA ASP A 62 -30.45 6.32 -23.89
C ASP A 62 -28.98 6.82 -23.96
N VAL A 63 -28.71 7.87 -23.20
CA VAL A 63 -27.34 8.34 -22.99
C VAL A 63 -26.65 7.44 -21.97
N ALA A 64 -25.32 7.29 -22.09
CA ALA A 64 -24.56 6.52 -21.12
C ALA A 64 -24.72 7.13 -19.72
N GLN A 65 -25.10 6.29 -18.76
CA GLN A 65 -25.31 6.67 -17.36
C GLN A 65 -24.01 6.51 -16.57
N PRO A 66 -23.71 7.43 -15.64
CA PRO A 66 -22.48 7.42 -14.87
C PRO A 66 -22.47 6.34 -13.81
N ILE A 67 -21.30 5.73 -13.63
CA ILE A 67 -20.98 4.81 -12.54
C ILE A 67 -19.91 5.49 -11.67
N SER A 68 -20.20 5.57 -10.39
CA SER A 68 -19.32 6.14 -9.37
C SER A 68 -19.51 5.47 -8.01
N GLY A 69 -18.55 5.70 -7.12
CA GLY A 69 -18.50 5.05 -5.83
C GLY A 69 -17.41 5.57 -4.91
N ASN A 70 -17.17 4.81 -3.85
CA ASN A 70 -16.12 5.01 -2.86
C ASN A 70 -15.36 3.69 -2.62
N PHE A 71 -14.53 3.65 -1.58
CA PHE A 71 -13.69 2.51 -1.26
C PHE A 71 -13.81 2.07 0.20
N ASN A 72 -13.53 0.78 0.44
CA ASN A 72 -13.20 0.24 1.75
C ASN A 72 -11.73 -0.15 1.77
N ASN A 73 -10.93 0.55 2.57
CA ASN A 73 -9.51 0.31 2.75
C ASN A 73 -9.23 -0.19 4.18
N GLY A 74 -8.94 -1.49 4.30
CA GLY A 74 -8.60 -2.14 5.57
C GLY A 74 -7.10 -2.22 5.88
N ASN A 75 -6.27 -1.50 5.11
CA ASN A 75 -4.83 -1.42 5.38
C ASN A 75 -4.53 -0.52 6.58
N ASP A 76 -3.34 -0.65 7.16
CA ASP A 76 -2.87 0.20 8.27
C ASP A 76 -2.55 1.64 7.82
N GLY A 77 -2.51 1.90 6.51
CA GLY A 77 -2.22 3.21 5.94
C GLY A 77 -2.93 3.45 4.61
N PRO A 78 -2.82 4.68 4.07
CA PRO A 78 -3.39 5.02 2.77
C PRO A 78 -2.82 4.15 1.64
N VAL A 79 -3.65 3.85 0.65
CA VAL A 79 -3.25 3.08 -0.54
C VAL A 79 -3.48 3.93 -1.78
N PHE A 80 -2.47 4.06 -2.63
CA PHE A 80 -2.61 4.73 -3.91
C PHE A 80 -3.45 3.88 -4.87
N VAL A 81 -4.47 4.48 -5.46
CA VAL A 81 -5.30 3.88 -6.51
C VAL A 81 -5.13 4.68 -7.78
N ALA A 82 -4.67 4.04 -8.85
CA ALA A 82 -4.55 4.66 -10.16
C ALA A 82 -5.92 4.65 -10.87
N THR A 83 -6.59 3.50 -10.91
CA THR A 83 -7.84 3.33 -11.65
C THR A 83 -8.82 2.36 -11.01
N VAL A 84 -10.10 2.51 -11.34
CA VAL A 84 -11.15 1.52 -11.15
C VAL A 84 -11.69 1.11 -12.52
N THR A 85 -11.59 -0.17 -12.87
CA THR A 85 -12.13 -0.71 -14.13
C THR A 85 -13.40 -1.49 -13.86
N ALA A 86 -14.50 -1.07 -14.45
CA ALA A 86 -15.79 -1.76 -14.40
C ALA A 86 -15.86 -2.88 -15.46
N SER A 87 -16.57 -3.95 -15.14
CA SER A 87 -16.97 -5.01 -16.06
C SER A 87 -18.40 -5.47 -15.76
N ILE A 88 -19.09 -6.02 -16.77
CA ILE A 88 -20.41 -6.62 -16.57
C ILE A 88 -20.20 -8.06 -16.10
N ALA A 89 -20.54 -8.35 -14.85
CA ALA A 89 -20.39 -9.67 -14.27
C ALA A 89 -21.51 -10.60 -14.72
N THR A 90 -22.77 -10.16 -14.55
CA THR A 90 -23.95 -10.91 -14.97
C THR A 90 -25.11 -9.97 -15.31
N VAL A 91 -26.05 -10.47 -16.11
CA VAL A 91 -27.35 -9.84 -16.34
C VAL A 91 -28.42 -10.84 -15.92
N VAL A 92 -29.33 -10.40 -15.06
CA VAL A 92 -30.42 -11.23 -14.53
C VAL A 92 -31.74 -10.63 -15.00
N LYS A 93 -32.53 -11.40 -15.76
CA LYS A 93 -33.86 -10.98 -16.18
C LYS A 93 -34.79 -10.80 -14.98
N ALA A 94 -35.71 -9.85 -15.08
CA ALA A 94 -36.79 -9.74 -14.12
C ALA A 94 -37.66 -11.01 -14.12
N PRO A 95 -38.17 -11.45 -12.96
CA PRO A 95 -39.23 -12.47 -12.90
C PRO A 95 -40.43 -12.03 -13.76
N GLY A 96 -40.91 -12.94 -14.62
CA GLY A 96 -42.04 -12.65 -15.51
C GLY A 96 -41.71 -11.76 -16.72
N ALA A 97 -40.42 -11.45 -16.97
CA ALA A 97 -40.02 -10.76 -18.20
C ALA A 97 -40.43 -11.57 -19.44
N PRO A 98 -40.78 -10.90 -20.57
CA PRO A 98 -41.11 -11.56 -21.81
C PRO A 98 -40.06 -12.59 -22.26
N ALA A 99 -40.52 -13.59 -23.02
CA ALA A 99 -39.62 -14.56 -23.65
C ALA A 99 -38.59 -13.86 -24.55
N GLY A 100 -37.37 -14.40 -24.61
CA GLY A 100 -36.25 -13.79 -25.31
C GLY A 100 -35.00 -13.69 -24.44
N THR A 101 -33.89 -13.26 -25.05
CA THR A 101 -32.60 -13.09 -24.39
C THR A 101 -32.49 -11.69 -23.80
N CYS A 102 -31.87 -11.61 -22.63
CA CYS A 102 -31.31 -10.37 -22.11
C CYS A 102 -29.99 -10.72 -21.44
N ASP A 103 -28.88 -10.30 -22.02
CA ASP A 103 -27.54 -10.66 -21.56
C ASP A 103 -26.58 -9.47 -21.67
N ALA A 104 -25.31 -9.69 -21.34
CA ALA A 104 -24.30 -8.63 -21.35
C ALA A 104 -24.16 -7.92 -22.71
N SER A 105 -24.48 -8.57 -23.83
CA SER A 105 -24.42 -7.98 -25.18
C SER A 105 -25.48 -6.89 -25.40
N ASP A 106 -26.51 -6.82 -24.55
CA ASP A 106 -27.51 -5.75 -24.58
C ASP A 106 -27.02 -4.47 -23.90
N TYR A 107 -25.84 -4.49 -23.27
CA TYR A 107 -25.26 -3.36 -22.57
C TYR A 107 -23.86 -3.05 -23.10
N THR A 108 -23.39 -1.83 -22.87
CA THR A 108 -22.02 -1.44 -23.19
C THR A 108 -21.49 -0.51 -22.11
N LEU A 109 -20.29 -0.82 -21.63
CA LEU A 109 -19.51 0.12 -20.81
C LEU A 109 -18.88 1.14 -21.75
N ALA A 110 -19.58 2.25 -21.99
CA ALA A 110 -19.12 3.30 -22.88
C ALA A 110 -17.80 3.93 -22.39
N THR A 111 -17.57 3.91 -21.08
CA THR A 111 -16.26 4.20 -20.47
C THR A 111 -16.05 3.20 -19.35
N PRO A 112 -15.23 2.14 -19.54
CA PRO A 112 -15.06 1.12 -18.52
C PRO A 112 -14.09 1.52 -17.41
N VAL A 113 -13.17 2.46 -17.67
CA VAL A 113 -12.11 2.85 -16.73
C VAL A 113 -12.40 4.22 -16.12
N ALA A 114 -12.46 4.27 -14.80
CA ALA A 114 -12.45 5.47 -13.98
C ALA A 114 -11.03 5.75 -13.48
N THR A 115 -10.46 6.89 -13.88
CA THR A 115 -9.18 7.35 -13.36
C THR A 115 -9.37 7.93 -11.96
N VAL A 116 -8.52 7.52 -11.01
CA VAL A 116 -8.56 7.99 -9.62
C VAL A 116 -7.30 8.79 -9.29
N ASN A 117 -6.11 8.20 -9.50
CA ASN A 117 -4.80 8.80 -9.23
C ASN A 117 -4.70 9.51 -7.88
N ALA A 118 -5.12 8.83 -6.80
CA ALA A 118 -5.14 9.40 -5.46
C ALA A 118 -4.85 8.35 -4.39
N GLU A 119 -4.35 8.81 -3.25
CA GLU A 119 -4.30 7.99 -2.03
C GLU A 119 -5.71 7.87 -1.44
N VAL A 120 -6.12 6.64 -1.17
CA VAL A 120 -7.36 6.32 -0.48
C VAL A 120 -7.05 6.15 1.01
N PRO A 121 -7.65 6.96 1.90
CA PRO A 121 -7.44 6.85 3.35
C PRO A 121 -7.85 5.48 3.90
N VAL A 122 -7.45 5.17 5.12
CA VAL A 122 -7.95 4.01 5.86
C VAL A 122 -9.41 4.24 6.25
N GLY A 123 -10.25 3.21 6.11
CA GLY A 123 -11.64 3.25 6.56
C GLY A 123 -12.64 2.65 5.59
N THR A 124 -13.93 2.88 5.88
CA THR A 124 -15.05 2.43 5.06
C THR A 124 -15.76 3.63 4.43
N GLY A 125 -16.16 3.48 3.18
CA GLY A 125 -16.80 4.56 2.43
C GLY A 125 -15.92 5.80 2.20
N VAL A 126 -14.61 5.61 2.12
CA VAL A 126 -13.61 6.68 2.00
C VAL A 126 -13.14 6.86 0.56
N GLY A 127 -12.61 8.06 0.26
CA GLY A 127 -12.25 8.43 -1.11
C GLY A 127 -13.45 8.44 -2.05
N SER A 128 -13.18 8.61 -3.33
CA SER A 128 -14.20 8.59 -4.37
C SER A 128 -13.60 8.21 -5.72
N TRP A 129 -14.39 7.54 -6.55
CA TRP A 129 -14.06 7.28 -7.94
C TRP A 129 -15.27 7.55 -8.83
N SER A 130 -15.03 8.03 -10.04
CA SER A 130 -16.06 8.34 -11.04
C SER A 130 -15.46 8.35 -12.44
N GLY A 131 -16.31 8.42 -13.47
CA GLY A 131 -15.89 8.50 -14.87
C GLY A 131 -16.15 7.23 -15.67
N ALA A 132 -16.44 6.12 -15.00
CA ALA A 132 -16.99 4.95 -15.67
C ALA A 132 -18.45 5.22 -16.09
N THR A 133 -18.90 4.66 -17.21
CA THR A 133 -20.27 4.81 -17.71
C THR A 133 -20.78 3.54 -18.36
N ILE A 134 -22.09 3.28 -18.24
CA ILE A 134 -22.79 2.15 -18.87
C ILE A 134 -23.99 2.65 -19.67
N LYS A 135 -24.31 1.94 -20.76
CA LYS A 135 -25.40 2.25 -21.66
C LYS A 135 -26.19 0.98 -22.01
N PHE A 136 -27.49 1.12 -22.24
CA PHE A 136 -28.29 0.06 -22.84
C PHE A 136 -28.28 0.22 -24.36
N ASN A 137 -27.90 -0.85 -25.05
CA ASN A 137 -27.70 -0.81 -26.49
C ASN A 137 -29.05 -0.60 -27.20
N ASN A 138 -29.05 0.20 -28.26
CA ASN A 138 -30.19 0.28 -29.16
C ASN A 138 -30.01 -0.75 -30.27
N LYS A 139 -30.83 -1.81 -30.27
CA LYS A 139 -30.81 -2.86 -31.31
C LYS A 139 -32.09 -2.73 -32.16
N PRO A 140 -32.12 -1.89 -33.22
CA PRO A 140 -33.35 -1.51 -33.92
C PRO A 140 -34.07 -2.67 -34.65
N ALA A 141 -33.39 -3.79 -34.89
CA ALA A 141 -33.95 -4.98 -35.53
C ALA A 141 -34.34 -6.09 -34.52
N VAL A 142 -34.26 -5.83 -33.21
CA VAL A 142 -34.47 -6.82 -32.16
C VAL A 142 -35.49 -6.30 -31.16
N ASN A 143 -36.44 -7.15 -30.75
CA ASN A 143 -37.29 -6.83 -29.61
C ASN A 143 -36.49 -7.01 -28.30
N GLN A 144 -36.22 -5.91 -27.61
CA GLN A 144 -35.46 -5.87 -26.34
C GLN A 144 -36.36 -5.95 -25.08
N ASP A 145 -37.65 -6.27 -25.22
CA ASP A 145 -38.61 -6.34 -24.12
C ASP A 145 -38.21 -7.33 -23.02
N ALA A 146 -37.46 -8.38 -23.37
CA ALA A 146 -36.93 -9.35 -22.41
C ALA A 146 -35.97 -8.73 -21.38
N CYS A 147 -35.44 -7.52 -21.63
CA CYS A 147 -34.60 -6.78 -20.70
C CYS A 147 -35.36 -5.84 -19.76
N LYS A 148 -36.68 -5.69 -19.89
CA LYS A 148 -37.46 -4.84 -18.99
C LYS A 148 -37.31 -5.31 -17.54
N GLY A 149 -36.81 -4.42 -16.68
CA GLY A 149 -36.55 -4.71 -15.27
C GLY A 149 -35.34 -5.61 -15.00
N ALA A 150 -34.51 -5.91 -16.01
CA ALA A 150 -33.31 -6.70 -15.80
C ALA A 150 -32.34 -5.99 -14.85
N THR A 151 -31.64 -6.78 -14.03
CA THR A 151 -30.57 -6.31 -13.15
C THR A 151 -29.22 -6.59 -13.78
N VAL A 152 -28.41 -5.56 -13.94
CA VAL A 152 -27.02 -5.67 -14.41
C VAL A 152 -26.09 -5.64 -13.20
N ASN A 153 -25.44 -6.75 -12.92
CA ASN A 153 -24.45 -6.82 -11.86
C ASN A 153 -23.07 -6.45 -12.41
N LEU A 154 -22.43 -5.46 -11.82
CA LEU A 154 -21.11 -4.99 -12.20
C LEU A 154 -20.05 -5.53 -11.24
N ALA A 155 -18.85 -5.73 -11.78
CA ALA A 155 -17.65 -6.00 -11.00
C ALA A 155 -16.62 -4.89 -11.23
N TYR A 156 -15.73 -4.70 -10.25
CA TYR A 156 -14.69 -3.67 -10.28
C TYR A 156 -13.33 -4.26 -9.98
N VAL A 157 -12.34 -3.87 -10.77
CA VAL A 157 -10.92 -4.17 -10.54
C VAL A 157 -10.20 -2.86 -10.27
N ILE A 158 -9.39 -2.85 -9.20
CA ILE A 158 -8.56 -1.72 -8.81
C ILE A 158 -7.12 -1.98 -9.26
N ALA A 159 -6.49 -0.95 -9.81
CA ALA A 159 -5.07 -0.93 -10.17
C ALA A 159 -4.39 0.33 -9.65
#